data_AF-A0A3D1EXT3-F1
#
_entry.id   AF-A0A3D1EXT3-F1
#
_cell.length_a   1.000
_cell.length_b   1.000
_cell.length_c   1.000
_cell.angle_alpha   90.00
_cell.angle_beta   90.00
_cell.angle_gamma   90.00
#
_symmetry.space_group_name_H-M   'P 1'
#
loop_
_entity.id
_entity.type
_entity.pdbx_description
1 polymer ?
#
loop_
_entity_poly.entity_id
_entity_poly.type
_entity_poly.pdbx_seq_one_letter_code
_entity_poly.pdbx_strand_id
1 'polypeptide(L)'
;MAGTPQQLLGEIAMRRRVIHLSQRWYVATLVFAVIFATVLITLRLINVIDDPFQWWMVLLVPAAGLLVASVFHRGINTTQAARLADEHAHTKDLFLTATSLSTATGEYQDAVADEANHKAPTISSKQVVPYAPGNKLLHVVVSMLLLLGLVFWMPSFDLLGKEEVRQKITERKKRLEETRKTIVKRTEQLKKKDLEAENSKQVEARINALQQALRKMKPQDPKGNLKRLADQKQHIEQQWQQQKLAQSLKKNPTNQRFGNTTDQQKQWQKQMQNGKTQDLQSKMDEVKKKAEQLAQTKDPAERQKLQKDIKQSIQEMADYAMKQDGGQKMAESLQQALQQLDMSKMQNMFEEAAKAMKESMDLSQQELEQLAQSVRDMKKLEEALKTVQKAQQANNQKPLDGD
;
A
#
# COMPACT_ATOMS: atom_id res chain seq x y z
N MET A 1 -66.42 20.89 -13.99
CA MET A 1 -66.82 22.26 -14.35
C MET A 1 -66.93 23.01 -13.04
N ALA A 2 -66.31 24.17 -12.93
CA ALA A 2 -66.34 24.95 -11.69
C ALA A 2 -67.78 25.44 -11.45
N GLY A 3 -68.29 25.29 -10.22
CA GLY A 3 -69.65 25.71 -9.87
C GLY A 3 -69.76 27.20 -9.54
N THR A 4 -68.63 27.86 -9.25
CA THR A 4 -68.58 29.30 -8.93
C THR A 4 -67.37 29.98 -9.61
N PRO A 5 -67.41 31.30 -9.84
CA PRO A 5 -66.29 32.06 -10.41
C PRO A 5 -65.02 31.96 -9.55
N GLN A 6 -65.15 31.93 -8.22
CA GLN A 6 -64.01 31.74 -7.33
C GLN A 6 -63.34 30.37 -7.51
N GLN A 7 -64.13 29.31 -7.70
CA GLN A 7 -63.62 27.98 -8.00
C GLN A 7 -62.91 27.95 -9.36
N LEU A 8 -63.49 28.58 -10.39
CA LEU A 8 -62.89 28.68 -11.72
C LEU A 8 -61.52 29.38 -11.67
N LEU A 9 -61.44 30.53 -11.00
CA LEU A 9 -60.20 31.29 -10.87
C LEU A 9 -59.15 30.56 -10.04
N GLY A 10 -59.58 29.86 -8.98
CA GLY A 10 -58.72 28.99 -8.18
C GLY A 10 -58.13 27.83 -8.99
N GLU A 11 -58.95 27.15 -9.79
CA GLU A 11 -58.51 26.09 -10.70
C GLU A 11 -57.52 26.61 -11.76
N ILE A 12 -57.80 27.75 -12.39
CA ILE A 12 -56.93 28.38 -13.39
C ILE A 12 -55.59 28.78 -12.74
N ALA A 13 -55.63 29.41 -11.56
CA ALA A 13 -54.43 29.81 -10.82
C ALA A 13 -53.58 28.60 -10.39
N MET A 14 -54.21 27.55 -9.84
CA MET A 14 -53.53 26.32 -9.43
C MET A 14 -52.91 25.61 -10.64
N ARG A 15 -53.64 25.51 -11.75
CA ARG A 15 -53.15 24.85 -12.96
C ARG A 15 -51.99 25.60 -13.59
N ARG A 16 -52.08 26.92 -13.69
CA ARG A 16 -50.97 27.75 -14.19
C ARG A 16 -49.76 27.70 -13.24
N ARG A 17 -49.97 27.59 -11.93
CA ARG A 17 -48.93 27.34 -10.92
C ARG A 17 -48.20 26.02 -11.16
N VAL A 18 -48.93 24.92 -11.33
CA VAL A 18 -48.37 23.59 -11.63
C VAL A 18 -47.57 23.62 -12.94
N ILE A 19 -48.08 24.28 -13.97
CA ILE A 19 -47.40 24.39 -15.26
C ILE A 19 -46.09 25.17 -15.13
N HIS A 20 -46.12 26.33 -14.46
CA HIS A 20 -44.92 27.13 -14.27
C HIS A 20 -43.87 26.43 -13.38
N LEU A 21 -44.31 25.72 -12.33
CA LEU A 21 -43.45 24.88 -11.52
C LEU A 21 -42.80 23.76 -12.35
N SER A 22 -43.57 23.07 -13.19
CA SER A 22 -43.07 22.01 -14.07
C SER A 22 -42.04 22.51 -15.08
N GLN A 23 -42.23 23.71 -15.63
CA GLN A 23 -41.30 24.33 -16.58
C GLN A 23 -39.97 24.69 -15.91
N ARG A 24 -40.03 25.25 -14.70
CA ARG A 24 -38.83 25.58 -13.93
C ARG A 24 -38.10 24.35 -13.44
N TRP A 25 -38.84 23.33 -13.02
CA TRP A 25 -38.29 22.03 -12.66
C TRP A 25 -37.52 21.43 -13.84
N TYR A 26 -38.15 21.39 -15.03
CA TYR A 26 -37.50 20.89 -16.25
C TYR A 26 -36.16 21.59 -16.55
N VAL A 27 -36.13 22.93 -16.53
CA VAL A 27 -34.90 23.68 -16.81
C VAL A 27 -33.85 23.45 -15.71
N ALA A 28 -34.26 23.50 -14.44
CA ALA A 28 -33.34 23.30 -13.32
C ALA A 28 -32.73 21.89 -13.35
N THR A 29 -33.53 20.85 -13.58
CA THR A 29 -33.07 19.47 -13.70
C THR A 29 -32.07 19.29 -14.84
N LEU A 30 -32.29 19.92 -16.00
CA LEU A 30 -31.32 19.85 -17.10
C LEU A 30 -30.00 20.58 -16.77
N VAL A 31 -30.07 21.74 -16.12
CA VAL A 31 -28.86 22.46 -15.67
C VAL A 31 -28.06 21.61 -14.68
N PHE A 32 -28.72 21.02 -13.68
CA PHE A 32 -28.07 20.12 -12.73
C PHE A 32 -27.54 18.85 -13.40
N ALA A 33 -28.22 18.32 -14.42
CA ALA A 33 -27.73 17.17 -15.16
C ALA A 33 -26.42 17.47 -15.89
N VAL A 34 -26.30 18.65 -16.51
CA VAL A 34 -25.05 19.09 -17.17
C VAL A 34 -23.95 19.29 -16.14
N ILE A 35 -24.22 19.95 -15.02
CA ILE A 35 -23.24 20.13 -13.93
C ILE A 35 -22.77 18.79 -13.38
N PHE A 36 -23.70 17.85 -13.15
CA PHE A 36 -23.36 16.52 -12.66
C PHE A 36 -22.48 15.77 -13.67
N ALA A 37 -22.82 15.82 -14.96
CA ALA A 37 -22.03 15.20 -16.03
C ALA A 37 -20.61 15.77 -16.10
N THR A 38 -20.45 17.10 -16.05
CA THR A 38 -19.13 17.72 -16.12
C THR A 38 -18.27 17.39 -14.91
N VAL A 39 -18.85 17.38 -13.71
CA VAL A 39 -18.13 17.01 -12.49
C VAL A 39 -17.74 15.52 -12.52
N LEU A 40 -18.64 14.64 -12.96
CA LEU A 40 -18.35 13.21 -13.10
C LEU A 40 -17.20 12.96 -14.09
N ILE A 41 -17.28 13.56 -15.29
CA ILE A 41 -16.28 13.39 -16.34
C ILE A 41 -14.93 13.91 -15.86
N THR A 42 -14.88 15.10 -15.26
CA THR A 42 -13.62 15.69 -14.78
C THR A 42 -12.99 14.84 -13.66
N LEU A 43 -13.78 14.37 -12.69
CA LEU A 43 -13.26 13.52 -11.63
C LEU A 43 -12.81 12.14 -12.12
N ARG A 44 -13.52 11.52 -13.06
CA ARG A 44 -13.11 10.24 -13.66
C ARG A 44 -11.88 10.34 -14.56
N LEU A 45 -11.64 11.50 -15.18
CA LEU A 45 -10.41 11.77 -15.94
C LEU A 45 -9.20 12.06 -15.03
N ILE A 46 -9.44 12.64 -13.86
CA ILE A 46 -8.39 13.10 -12.95
C ILE A 46 -8.02 12.01 -11.92
N ASN A 47 -8.96 11.10 -11.59
CA ASN A 47 -8.78 9.97 -10.68
C ASN A 47 -8.07 10.34 -9.34
N VAL A 48 -8.41 11.52 -8.79
CA VAL A 48 -7.81 12.03 -7.54
C VAL A 48 -8.47 11.45 -6.29
N ILE A 49 -9.75 11.03 -6.37
CA ILE A 49 -10.56 10.53 -5.25
C ILE A 49 -11.18 9.19 -5.66
N ASP A 50 -11.26 8.25 -4.72
CA ASP A 50 -11.99 6.99 -4.91
C ASP A 50 -13.42 7.29 -5.36
N ASP A 51 -13.91 6.61 -6.42
CA ASP A 51 -15.11 6.99 -7.15
C ASP A 51 -16.30 7.29 -6.20
N PRO A 52 -16.62 8.58 -5.97
CA PRO A 52 -17.67 8.93 -5.02
C PRO A 52 -19.05 8.76 -5.64
N PHE A 53 -19.14 8.54 -6.96
CA PHE A 53 -20.41 8.54 -7.69
C PHE A 53 -21.08 7.19 -7.64
N GLN A 54 -22.09 7.08 -6.78
CA GLN A 54 -22.98 5.93 -6.73
C GLN A 54 -24.22 6.14 -7.60
N TRP A 55 -24.83 5.04 -8.08
CA TRP A 55 -25.98 5.08 -9.00
C TRP A 55 -27.17 5.90 -8.46
N TRP A 56 -27.38 5.93 -7.14
CA TRP A 56 -28.49 6.67 -6.52
C TRP A 56 -28.26 8.19 -6.51
N MET A 57 -27.01 8.67 -6.66
CA MET A 57 -26.73 10.11 -6.72
C MET A 57 -27.34 10.76 -7.96
N VAL A 58 -27.58 9.98 -9.01
CA VAL A 58 -28.30 10.42 -10.22
C VAL A 58 -29.71 10.90 -9.87
N LEU A 59 -30.36 10.29 -8.86
CA LEU A 59 -31.69 10.71 -8.39
C LEU A 59 -31.69 12.06 -7.65
N LEU A 60 -30.53 12.51 -7.17
CA LEU A 60 -30.40 13.83 -6.55
C LEU A 60 -30.59 14.96 -7.56
N VAL A 61 -30.30 14.72 -8.85
CA VAL A 61 -30.44 15.72 -9.92
C VAL A 61 -31.88 16.22 -10.07
N PRO A 62 -32.90 15.36 -10.29
CA PRO A 62 -34.30 15.81 -10.35
C PRO A 62 -34.81 16.32 -8.99
N ALA A 63 -34.33 15.78 -7.87
CA ALA A 63 -34.70 16.25 -6.53
C ALA A 63 -34.21 17.68 -6.26
N ALA A 64 -32.95 17.98 -6.57
CA ALA A 64 -32.37 19.32 -6.47
C ALA A 64 -33.08 20.31 -7.42
N GLY A 65 -33.39 19.86 -8.64
CA GLY A 65 -34.21 20.64 -9.57
C GLY A 65 -35.59 20.99 -8.99
N LEU A 66 -36.22 20.07 -8.25
CA LEU A 66 -37.54 20.29 -7.64
C LEU A 66 -37.46 21.27 -6.47
N LEU A 67 -36.42 21.18 -5.65
CA LEU A 67 -36.15 22.13 -4.58
C LEU A 67 -35.97 23.56 -5.12
N VAL A 68 -35.12 23.73 -6.14
CA VAL A 68 -34.91 25.03 -6.78
C VAL A 68 -36.20 25.53 -7.44
N ALA A 69 -36.92 24.68 -8.16
CA ALA A 69 -38.18 25.08 -8.79
C ALA A 69 -39.22 25.54 -7.76
N SER A 70 -39.27 24.90 -6.59
CA SER A 70 -40.19 25.24 -5.50
C SER A 70 -39.81 26.55 -4.81
N VAL A 71 -38.53 26.76 -4.50
CA VAL A 71 -38.04 27.98 -3.83
C VAL A 71 -38.27 29.22 -4.70
N PHE A 72 -38.01 29.11 -6.01
CA PHE A 72 -38.14 30.27 -6.89
C PHE A 72 -39.58 30.51 -7.37
N HIS A 73 -40.52 29.56 -7.16
CA HIS A 73 -41.87 29.68 -7.66
C HIS A 73 -42.62 30.89 -7.08
N ARG A 74 -42.83 31.92 -7.90
CA ARG A 74 -43.72 33.04 -7.54
C ARG A 74 -45.16 32.66 -7.86
N GLY A 75 -46.03 32.75 -6.84
CA GLY A 75 -47.45 32.47 -6.97
C GLY A 75 -48.14 33.43 -7.94
N ILE A 76 -49.15 32.91 -8.64
CA ILE A 76 -50.00 33.69 -9.55
C ILE A 76 -51.11 34.30 -8.72
N ASN A 77 -51.35 35.59 -8.92
CA ASN A 77 -52.38 36.33 -8.21
C ASN A 77 -53.77 36.05 -8.83
N THR A 78 -54.82 36.16 -8.04
CA THR A 78 -56.22 35.94 -8.48
C THR A 78 -56.60 36.85 -9.66
N THR A 79 -56.08 38.07 -9.68
CA THR A 79 -56.25 39.05 -10.78
C THR A 79 -55.64 38.58 -12.11
N GLN A 80 -54.52 37.87 -12.07
CA GLN A 80 -53.90 37.30 -13.27
C GLN A 80 -54.70 36.10 -13.80
N ALA A 81 -55.25 35.28 -12.90
CA ALA A 81 -56.15 34.19 -13.28
C ALA A 81 -57.46 34.72 -13.89
N ALA A 82 -57.99 35.83 -13.37
CA ALA A 82 -59.16 36.51 -13.91
C ALA A 82 -58.92 37.05 -15.32
N ARG A 83 -57.79 37.72 -15.53
CA ARG A 83 -57.37 38.17 -16.86
C ARG A 83 -57.23 37.02 -17.86
N LEU A 84 -56.64 35.89 -17.45
CA LEU A 84 -56.52 34.70 -18.30
C LEU A 84 -57.88 34.08 -18.66
N ALA A 85 -58.84 34.10 -17.72
CA ALA A 85 -60.20 33.65 -17.99
C ALA A 85 -60.92 34.57 -18.98
N ASP A 86 -60.81 35.89 -18.79
CA ASP A 86 -61.44 36.90 -19.66
C ASP A 86 -60.87 36.91 -21.08
N GLU A 87 -59.54 36.79 -21.21
CA GLU A 87 -58.85 36.74 -22.50
C GLU A 87 -59.24 35.50 -23.31
N HIS A 88 -59.41 34.35 -22.65
CA HIS A 88 -59.77 33.10 -23.31
C HIS A 88 -61.26 33.00 -23.68
N ALA A 89 -62.14 33.51 -22.81
CA ALA A 89 -63.59 33.42 -22.99
C ALA A 89 -64.20 34.65 -23.68
N HIS A 90 -63.38 35.65 -24.03
CA HIS A 90 -63.80 36.93 -24.59
C HIS A 90 -64.88 37.65 -23.77
N THR A 91 -64.81 37.56 -22.44
CA THR A 91 -65.84 38.07 -21.52
C THR A 91 -65.67 39.54 -21.13
N LYS A 92 -64.87 40.32 -21.88
CA LYS A 92 -64.68 41.77 -21.70
C LYS A 92 -64.40 42.16 -20.24
N ASP A 93 -63.40 41.54 -19.63
CA ASP A 93 -62.96 41.81 -18.25
C ASP A 93 -64.02 41.54 -17.16
N LEU A 94 -65.03 40.70 -17.44
CA LEU A 94 -66.07 40.32 -16.47
C LEU A 94 -65.47 39.72 -15.19
N PHE A 95 -64.56 38.74 -15.30
CA PHE A 95 -63.97 38.09 -14.13
C PHE A 95 -62.98 39.01 -13.42
N LEU A 96 -62.22 39.82 -14.16
CA LEU A 96 -61.32 40.83 -13.61
C LEU A 96 -62.10 41.86 -12.80
N THR A 97 -63.20 42.38 -13.37
CA THR A 97 -64.10 43.32 -12.71
C THR A 97 -64.73 42.67 -11.47
N ALA A 98 -65.22 41.44 -11.57
CA ALA A 98 -65.77 40.69 -10.43
C ALA A 98 -64.76 40.52 -9.27
N THR A 99 -63.46 40.32 -9.57
CA THR A 99 -62.42 40.26 -8.52
C THR A 99 -62.06 41.61 -7.90
N SER A 100 -62.39 42.72 -8.57
CA SER A 100 -62.15 44.08 -8.07
C SER A 100 -63.38 44.70 -7.37
N LEU A 101 -64.59 44.23 -7.70
CA LEU A 101 -65.86 44.70 -7.15
C LEU A 101 -66.06 44.33 -5.69
N SER A 102 -65.42 43.26 -5.19
CA SER A 102 -65.43 42.93 -3.75
C SER A 102 -64.81 44.03 -2.87
N THR A 103 -64.15 45.03 -3.47
CA THR A 103 -63.57 46.19 -2.79
C THR A 103 -64.22 47.53 -3.14
N ALA A 104 -65.22 47.56 -4.03
CA ALA A 104 -65.82 48.81 -4.53
C ALA A 104 -67.35 48.82 -4.32
N THR A 105 -67.89 49.76 -3.54
CA THR A 105 -69.33 49.91 -3.26
C THR A 105 -70.11 50.52 -4.43
N GLY A 106 -71.15 49.84 -4.94
CA GLY A 106 -72.07 50.40 -5.95
C GLY A 106 -73.18 49.41 -6.38
N GLU A 107 -74.28 49.93 -6.96
CA GLU A 107 -75.48 49.17 -7.37
C GLU A 107 -75.23 48.07 -8.42
N TYR A 108 -74.09 48.09 -9.12
CA TYR A 108 -73.77 47.14 -10.19
C TYR A 108 -73.08 45.85 -9.71
N GLN A 109 -72.82 45.70 -8.40
CA GLN A 109 -72.14 44.52 -7.84
C GLN A 109 -72.91 43.23 -8.10
N ASP A 110 -74.22 43.23 -7.84
CA ASP A 110 -75.06 42.04 -7.95
C ASP A 110 -75.20 41.59 -9.41
N ALA A 111 -75.34 42.53 -10.34
CA ALA A 111 -75.44 42.23 -11.77
C ALA A 111 -74.16 41.57 -12.32
N VAL A 112 -72.98 42.07 -11.93
CA VAL A 112 -71.70 41.50 -12.37
C VAL A 112 -71.42 40.16 -11.68
N ALA A 113 -71.81 40.00 -10.42
CA ALA A 113 -71.70 38.73 -9.70
C ALA A 113 -72.60 37.66 -10.33
N ASP A 114 -73.85 37.99 -10.67
CA ASP A 114 -74.79 37.08 -11.31
C ASP A 114 -74.33 36.69 -12.71
N GLU A 115 -73.85 37.63 -13.51
CA GLU A 115 -73.33 37.33 -14.85
C GLU A 115 -72.07 36.44 -14.80
N ALA A 116 -71.18 36.69 -13.84
CA ALA A 116 -70.00 35.85 -13.61
C ALA A 116 -70.39 34.43 -13.13
N ASN A 117 -71.43 34.30 -12.30
CA ASN A 117 -71.96 33.01 -11.85
C ASN A 117 -72.58 32.20 -13.00
N HIS A 118 -73.27 32.86 -13.93
CA HIS A 118 -73.85 32.19 -15.10
C HIS A 118 -72.79 31.79 -16.15
N LYS A 119 -71.71 32.58 -16.30
CA LYS A 119 -70.65 32.29 -17.28
C LYS A 119 -69.54 31.38 -16.75
N ALA A 120 -69.31 31.30 -15.44
CA ALA A 120 -68.25 30.44 -14.89
C ALA A 120 -68.34 28.94 -15.28
N PRO A 121 -69.53 28.31 -15.30
CA PRO A 121 -69.65 26.88 -15.64
C PRO A 121 -69.36 26.55 -17.11
N THR A 122 -69.49 27.53 -18.00
CA THR A 122 -69.28 27.33 -19.46
C THR A 122 -67.80 27.37 -19.84
N ILE A 123 -66.94 27.87 -18.95
CA ILE A 123 -65.50 28.00 -19.20
C ILE A 123 -64.76 26.81 -18.59
N SER A 124 -63.99 26.11 -19.43
CA SER A 124 -63.15 25.01 -18.99
C SER A 124 -61.76 25.50 -18.62
N SER A 125 -61.39 25.36 -17.33
CA SER A 125 -60.02 25.59 -16.85
C SER A 125 -58.98 24.77 -17.63
N LYS A 126 -59.40 23.65 -18.25
CA LYS A 126 -58.57 22.79 -19.12
C LYS A 126 -58.12 23.47 -20.43
N GLN A 127 -59.00 24.28 -21.01
CA GLN A 127 -58.79 24.94 -22.30
C GLN A 127 -58.13 26.31 -22.15
N VAL A 128 -58.40 27.02 -21.06
CA VAL A 128 -57.76 28.32 -20.75
C VAL A 128 -56.24 28.21 -20.62
N VAL A 129 -55.74 27.12 -20.00
CA VAL A 129 -54.30 26.94 -19.75
C VAL A 129 -53.82 25.55 -20.21
N PRO A 130 -53.69 25.26 -21.51
CA PRO A 130 -53.33 23.93 -21.98
C PRO A 130 -51.95 23.48 -21.46
N TYR A 131 -51.84 22.21 -21.10
CA TYR A 131 -50.58 21.62 -20.60
C TYR A 131 -50.28 20.30 -21.31
N ALA A 132 -49.12 20.24 -21.97
CA ALA A 132 -48.62 19.07 -22.65
C ALA A 132 -47.17 18.78 -22.20
N PRO A 133 -46.96 17.96 -21.15
CA PRO A 133 -45.63 17.69 -20.61
C PRO A 133 -44.81 16.64 -21.36
N GLY A 134 -45.43 15.86 -22.26
CA GLY A 134 -44.87 14.61 -22.79
C GLY A 134 -43.41 14.72 -23.25
N ASN A 135 -43.12 15.65 -24.16
CA ASN A 135 -41.77 15.80 -24.73
C ASN A 135 -40.75 16.26 -23.67
N LYS A 136 -41.16 17.06 -22.69
CA LYS A 136 -40.27 17.56 -21.62
C LYS A 136 -39.92 16.46 -20.62
N LEU A 137 -40.88 15.60 -20.27
CA LEU A 137 -40.64 14.44 -19.43
C LEU A 137 -39.71 13.44 -20.12
N LEU A 138 -39.90 13.22 -21.43
CA LEU A 138 -39.02 12.35 -22.22
C LEU A 138 -37.56 12.83 -22.15
N HIS A 139 -37.29 14.12 -22.32
CA HIS A 139 -35.94 14.66 -22.23
C HIS A 139 -35.30 14.44 -20.84
N VAL A 140 -36.08 14.56 -19.75
CA VAL A 140 -35.58 14.29 -18.40
C VAL A 140 -35.27 12.81 -18.21
N VAL A 141 -36.12 11.92 -18.71
CA VAL A 141 -35.87 10.47 -18.64
C VAL A 141 -34.63 10.11 -19.45
N VAL A 142 -34.49 10.65 -20.67
CA VAL A 142 -33.33 10.41 -21.54
C VAL A 142 -32.05 10.95 -20.89
N SER A 143 -32.06 12.16 -20.32
CA SER A 143 -30.89 12.71 -19.63
C SER A 143 -30.50 11.88 -18.41
N MET A 144 -31.48 11.33 -17.68
CA MET A 144 -31.21 10.44 -16.55
C MET A 144 -30.60 9.11 -16.96
N LEU A 145 -31.11 8.52 -18.05
CA LEU A 145 -30.52 7.30 -18.62
C LEU A 145 -29.09 7.54 -19.12
N LEU A 146 -28.82 8.68 -19.74
CA LEU A 146 -27.47 9.06 -20.16
C LEU A 146 -26.52 9.20 -18.96
N LEU A 147 -26.95 9.86 -17.89
CA LEU A 147 -26.15 9.98 -16.66
C LEU A 147 -25.89 8.62 -16.01
N LEU A 148 -26.89 7.75 -15.94
CA LEU A 148 -26.73 6.37 -15.47
C LEU A 148 -25.72 5.59 -16.33
N GLY A 149 -25.82 5.72 -17.65
CA GLY A 149 -24.87 5.13 -18.59
C GLY A 149 -23.44 5.61 -18.34
N LEU A 150 -23.25 6.92 -18.13
CA LEU A 150 -21.93 7.48 -17.78
C LEU A 150 -21.40 6.88 -16.48
N VAL A 151 -22.22 6.77 -15.43
CA VAL A 151 -21.80 6.16 -14.15
C VAL A 151 -21.41 4.68 -14.32
N PHE A 152 -22.16 3.89 -15.09
CA PHE A 152 -21.91 2.46 -15.21
C PHE A 152 -20.80 2.08 -16.20
N TRP A 153 -20.70 2.79 -17.32
CA TRP A 153 -19.85 2.39 -18.44
C TRP A 153 -18.59 3.21 -18.63
N MET A 154 -18.50 4.42 -18.07
CA MET A 154 -17.31 5.24 -18.27
C MET A 154 -16.15 4.73 -17.39
N PRO A 155 -15.07 4.15 -17.95
CA PRO A 155 -13.93 3.75 -17.14
C PRO A 155 -13.23 4.97 -16.54
N SER A 156 -12.57 4.79 -15.40
CA SER A 156 -11.62 5.77 -14.88
C SER A 156 -10.39 5.78 -15.79
N PHE A 157 -10.06 6.93 -16.36
CA PHE A 157 -8.84 7.07 -17.15
C PHE A 157 -7.75 7.60 -16.22
N ASP A 158 -6.75 6.77 -15.91
CA ASP A 158 -5.61 7.18 -15.08
C ASP A 158 -4.59 7.99 -15.90
N LEU A 159 -4.96 9.21 -16.27
CA LEU A 159 -4.08 10.13 -17.02
C LEU A 159 -2.82 10.53 -16.23
N LEU A 160 -2.78 10.27 -14.92
CA LEU A 160 -1.68 10.66 -14.01
C LEU A 160 -0.86 9.47 -13.50
N GLY A 161 -1.16 8.22 -13.90
CA GLY A 161 -0.44 7.02 -13.50
C GLY A 161 -0.47 6.70 -11.99
N LYS A 162 -1.47 7.20 -11.26
CA LYS A 162 -1.58 7.06 -9.80
C LYS A 162 -1.94 5.63 -9.36
N GLU A 163 -2.62 4.86 -10.19
CA GLU A 163 -2.94 3.46 -9.90
C GLU A 163 -1.69 2.59 -9.97
N GLU A 164 -0.83 2.80 -10.96
CA GLU A 164 0.46 2.12 -11.03
C GLU A 164 1.31 2.39 -9.78
N VAL A 165 1.34 3.65 -9.32
CA VAL A 165 2.06 4.02 -8.10
C VAL A 165 1.46 3.31 -6.88
N ARG A 166 0.12 3.28 -6.75
CA ARG A 166 -0.56 2.56 -5.66
C ARG A 166 -0.29 1.05 -5.68
N GLN A 167 -0.33 0.43 -6.85
CA GLN A 167 0.00 -0.99 -7.02
C GLN A 167 1.46 -1.26 -6.66
N LYS A 168 2.41 -0.46 -7.15
CA LYS A 168 3.84 -0.56 -6.82
C LYS A 168 4.11 -0.41 -5.32
N ILE A 169 3.42 0.51 -4.64
CA ILE A 169 3.52 0.67 -3.18
C ILE A 169 2.99 -0.59 -2.47
N THR A 170 1.82 -1.08 -2.88
CA THR A 170 1.17 -2.25 -2.27
C THR A 170 1.99 -3.52 -2.45
N GLU A 171 2.51 -3.74 -3.65
CA GLU A 171 3.38 -4.88 -3.96
C GLU A 171 4.67 -4.83 -3.14
N ARG A 172 5.30 -3.64 -3.02
CA ARG A 172 6.50 -3.48 -2.20
C ARG A 172 6.23 -3.69 -0.72
N LYS A 173 5.08 -3.24 -0.19
CA LYS A 173 4.67 -3.54 1.18
C LYS A 173 4.56 -5.05 1.41
N LYS A 174 3.91 -5.79 0.49
CA LYS A 174 3.84 -7.26 0.58
C LYS A 174 5.23 -7.91 0.56
N ARG A 175 6.10 -7.50 -0.38
CA ARG A 175 7.48 -8.00 -0.45
C ARG A 175 8.26 -7.71 0.83
N LEU A 176 8.06 -6.54 1.44
CA LEU A 176 8.69 -6.16 2.71
C LEU A 176 8.26 -7.10 3.84
N GLU A 177 6.96 -7.39 3.95
CA GLU A 177 6.42 -8.33 4.94
C GLU A 177 6.94 -9.76 4.75
N GLU A 178 6.99 -10.25 3.51
CA GLU A 178 7.52 -11.58 3.19
C GLU A 178 9.01 -11.70 3.53
N THR A 179 9.78 -10.67 3.18
CA THR A 179 11.20 -10.58 3.52
C THR A 179 11.39 -10.61 5.03
N ARG A 180 10.60 -9.81 5.76
CA ARG A 180 10.64 -9.74 7.22
C ARG A 180 10.30 -11.09 7.87
N LYS A 181 9.28 -11.80 7.38
CA LYS A 181 8.96 -13.17 7.85
C LYS A 181 10.13 -14.12 7.66
N THR A 182 10.84 -14.00 6.53
CA THR A 182 12.01 -14.84 6.24
C THR A 182 13.18 -14.51 7.17
N ILE A 183 13.44 -13.22 7.41
CA ILE A 183 14.46 -12.74 8.35
C ILE A 183 14.16 -13.24 9.76
N VAL A 184 12.93 -13.04 10.26
CA VAL A 184 12.54 -13.47 11.62
C VAL A 184 12.74 -14.98 11.79
N LYS A 185 12.24 -15.79 10.85
CA LYS A 185 12.45 -17.25 10.87
C LYS A 185 13.93 -17.61 10.89
N ARG A 186 14.75 -16.92 10.09
CA ARG A 186 16.19 -17.21 10.01
C ARG A 186 16.91 -16.80 11.30
N THR A 187 16.60 -15.63 11.84
CA THR A 187 17.10 -15.14 13.12
C THR A 187 16.74 -16.09 14.26
N GLU A 188 15.51 -16.62 14.30
CA GLU A 188 15.12 -17.64 15.29
C GLU A 188 15.92 -18.95 15.15
N GLN A 189 16.20 -19.40 13.92
CA GLN A 189 17.07 -20.56 13.70
C GLN A 189 18.50 -20.31 14.18
N LEU A 190 19.01 -19.09 14.03
CA LEU A 190 20.35 -18.70 14.46
C LEU A 190 20.44 -18.55 15.97
N LYS A 191 19.41 -18.00 16.64
CA LYS A 191 19.33 -17.89 18.10
C LYS A 191 19.35 -19.25 18.82
N LYS A 192 18.92 -20.33 18.16
CA LYS A 192 19.03 -21.69 18.70
C LYS A 192 20.47 -22.20 18.73
N LYS A 193 21.38 -21.54 18.00
CA LYS A 193 22.81 -21.82 18.01
C LYS A 193 23.49 -20.88 18.99
N ASP A 194 24.46 -21.41 19.71
CA ASP A 194 25.31 -20.61 20.59
C ASP A 194 26.42 -19.98 19.75
N LEU A 195 26.14 -18.82 19.15
CA LEU A 195 27.06 -18.14 18.23
C LEU A 195 28.21 -17.44 18.96
N GLU A 196 28.05 -17.16 20.26
CA GLU A 196 29.07 -16.49 21.08
C GLU A 196 30.15 -17.48 21.57
N ALA A 197 29.83 -18.77 21.61
CA ALA A 197 30.81 -19.81 21.92
C ALA A 197 31.96 -19.84 20.91
N GLU A 198 33.19 -20.11 21.40
CA GLU A 198 34.40 -20.20 20.58
C GLU A 198 34.22 -21.23 19.45
N ASN A 199 33.60 -22.38 19.78
CA ASN A 199 33.33 -23.48 18.85
C ASN A 199 31.88 -23.93 18.96
N SER A 200 31.38 -24.63 17.95
CA SER A 200 30.08 -25.28 18.05
C SER A 200 30.12 -26.40 19.09
N LYS A 201 28.99 -26.62 19.77
CA LYS A 201 28.82 -27.68 20.78
C LYS A 201 29.29 -29.06 20.30
N GLN A 202 29.11 -29.34 19.01
CA GLN A 202 29.52 -30.60 18.41
C GLN A 202 31.04 -30.70 18.26
N VAL A 203 31.73 -29.63 17.85
CA VAL A 203 33.20 -29.61 17.77
C VAL A 203 33.80 -29.64 19.17
N GLU A 204 33.28 -28.84 20.09
CA GLU A 204 33.76 -28.82 21.47
C GLU A 204 33.65 -30.19 22.14
N ALA A 205 32.54 -30.91 21.94
CA ALA A 205 32.40 -32.28 22.42
C ALA A 205 33.46 -33.24 21.83
N ARG A 206 33.84 -33.09 20.56
CA ARG A 206 34.92 -33.89 19.95
C ARG A 206 36.29 -33.55 20.51
N ILE A 207 36.58 -32.26 20.68
CA ILE A 207 37.85 -31.82 21.27
C ILE A 207 37.96 -32.35 22.72
N ASN A 208 36.89 -32.26 23.50
CA ASN A 208 36.84 -32.79 24.86
C ASN A 208 36.99 -34.32 24.89
N ALA A 209 36.37 -35.03 23.95
CA ALA A 209 36.55 -36.49 23.82
C ALA A 209 38.00 -36.87 23.49
N LEU A 210 38.67 -36.11 22.61
CA LEU A 210 40.08 -36.30 22.31
C LEU A 210 40.95 -36.04 23.54
N GLN A 211 40.72 -34.93 24.26
CA GLN A 211 41.47 -34.61 25.48
C GLN A 211 41.31 -35.71 26.54
N GLN A 212 40.09 -36.22 26.73
CA GLN A 212 39.84 -37.34 27.64
C GLN A 212 40.51 -38.63 27.18
N ALA A 213 40.55 -38.89 25.87
CA ALA A 213 41.23 -40.06 25.31
C ALA A 213 42.74 -39.99 25.54
N LEU A 214 43.36 -38.81 25.35
CA LEU A 214 44.77 -38.56 25.63
C LEU A 214 45.11 -38.78 27.10
N ARG A 215 44.32 -38.22 28.03
CA ARG A 215 44.52 -38.39 29.48
C ARG A 215 44.38 -39.82 30.00
N LYS A 216 43.68 -40.68 29.25
CA LYS A 216 43.47 -42.10 29.61
C LYS A 216 44.52 -43.03 29.01
N MET A 217 45.54 -42.49 28.34
CA MET A 217 46.61 -43.30 27.77
C MET A 217 47.47 -43.90 28.88
N LYS A 218 47.93 -45.13 28.64
CA LYS A 218 48.75 -45.86 29.59
C LYS A 218 50.08 -46.22 28.91
N PRO A 219 51.24 -45.98 29.54
CA PRO A 219 52.53 -46.32 28.95
C PRO A 219 52.66 -47.82 28.66
N GLN A 220 52.01 -48.62 29.49
CA GLN A 220 52.05 -50.08 29.46
C GLN A 220 51.20 -50.70 28.33
N ASP A 221 50.38 -49.91 27.62
CA ASP A 221 49.50 -50.37 26.54
C ASP A 221 49.66 -49.56 25.23
N PRO A 222 50.83 -49.63 24.55
CA PRO A 222 51.05 -48.87 23.32
C PRO A 222 50.08 -49.24 22.19
N LYS A 223 49.72 -50.52 22.06
CA LYS A 223 48.80 -50.99 21.01
C LYS A 223 47.38 -50.49 21.24
N GLY A 224 46.89 -50.53 22.49
CA GLY A 224 45.57 -49.99 22.83
C GLY A 224 45.51 -48.47 22.70
N ASN A 225 46.59 -47.74 23.04
CA ASN A 225 46.67 -46.29 22.82
C ASN A 225 46.58 -45.94 21.32
N LEU A 226 47.29 -46.67 20.45
CA LEU A 226 47.20 -46.47 18.99
C LEU A 226 45.79 -46.69 18.46
N LYS A 227 45.10 -47.74 18.93
CA LYS A 227 43.72 -48.01 18.52
C LYS A 227 42.79 -46.87 18.92
N ARG A 228 42.86 -46.39 20.17
CA ARG A 228 42.06 -45.24 20.63
C ARG A 228 42.37 -43.96 19.85
N LEU A 229 43.64 -43.70 19.54
CA LEU A 229 44.05 -42.56 18.71
C LEU A 229 43.52 -42.66 17.27
N ALA A 230 43.56 -43.86 16.67
CA ALA A 230 43.01 -44.09 15.34
C ALA A 230 41.48 -43.89 15.31
N ASP A 231 40.76 -44.37 16.33
CA ASP A 231 39.32 -44.16 16.46
C ASP A 231 38.98 -42.66 16.56
N GLN A 232 39.72 -41.91 17.40
CA GLN A 232 39.54 -40.45 17.50
C GLN A 232 39.88 -39.74 16.18
N LYS A 233 40.98 -40.13 15.52
CA LYS A 233 41.36 -39.59 14.21
C LYS A 233 40.21 -39.74 13.22
N GLN A 234 39.66 -40.95 13.10
CA GLN A 234 38.58 -41.22 12.16
C GLN A 234 37.34 -40.35 12.45
N HIS A 235 36.94 -40.20 13.72
CA HIS A 235 35.80 -39.36 14.08
C HIS A 235 36.04 -37.87 13.80
N ILE A 236 37.24 -37.37 14.08
CA ILE A 236 37.60 -35.97 13.80
C ILE A 236 37.68 -35.75 12.28
N GLU A 237 38.26 -36.67 11.51
CA GLU A 237 38.31 -36.62 10.05
C GLU A 237 36.91 -36.62 9.45
N GLN A 238 36.02 -37.49 9.92
CA GLN A 238 34.62 -37.51 9.49
C GLN A 238 33.94 -36.16 9.73
N GLN A 239 34.13 -35.56 10.91
CA GLN A 239 33.52 -34.27 11.23
C GLN A 239 34.12 -33.12 10.41
N TRP A 240 35.44 -33.13 10.20
CA TRP A 240 36.14 -32.16 9.35
C TRP A 240 35.66 -32.25 7.90
N GLN A 241 35.52 -33.47 7.35
CA GLN A 241 34.98 -33.68 6.00
C GLN A 241 33.52 -33.22 5.89
N GLN A 242 32.69 -33.49 6.89
CA GLN A 242 31.29 -33.02 6.91
C GLN A 242 31.20 -31.49 6.92
N GLN A 243 32.01 -30.81 7.73
CA GLN A 243 32.04 -29.35 7.76
C GLN A 243 32.57 -28.76 6.45
N LYS A 244 33.65 -29.34 5.90
CA LYS A 244 34.19 -28.95 4.59
C LYS A 244 33.18 -29.15 3.46
N LEU A 245 32.46 -30.29 3.46
CA LEU A 245 31.42 -30.57 2.49
C LEU A 245 30.28 -29.57 2.60
N ALA A 246 29.81 -29.27 3.83
CA ALA A 246 28.76 -28.29 4.08
C ALA A 246 29.14 -26.85 3.67
N GLN A 247 30.43 -26.52 3.66
CA GLN A 247 30.95 -25.25 3.10
C GLN A 247 31.00 -25.30 1.57
N SER A 248 31.46 -26.42 1.00
CA SER A 248 31.60 -26.58 -0.46
C SER A 248 30.26 -26.73 -1.21
N LEU A 249 29.23 -27.34 -0.61
CA LEU A 249 27.88 -27.44 -1.20
C LEU A 249 27.17 -26.09 -1.28
N LYS A 250 27.66 -25.10 -0.53
CA LYS A 250 27.19 -23.70 -0.59
C LYS A 250 28.00 -22.86 -1.58
N LYS A 251 28.85 -23.51 -2.40
CA LYS A 251 29.66 -22.85 -3.41
C LYS A 251 28.87 -22.80 -4.72
N ASN A 252 28.62 -21.60 -5.21
CA ASN A 252 28.09 -21.40 -6.56
C ASN A 252 29.28 -21.39 -7.55
N PRO A 253 29.28 -22.22 -8.61
CA PRO A 253 30.42 -22.31 -9.54
C PRO A 253 30.62 -21.06 -10.42
N THR A 254 29.77 -20.04 -10.31
CA THR A 254 29.58 -19.02 -11.36
C THR A 254 30.14 -17.63 -11.08
N ASN A 255 30.90 -17.40 -10.01
CA ASN A 255 31.42 -16.05 -9.69
C ASN A 255 32.95 -15.98 -9.66
N GLN A 256 33.61 -16.25 -10.80
CA GLN A 256 34.92 -15.65 -11.08
C GLN A 256 34.73 -14.16 -11.42
N ARG A 257 34.54 -13.34 -10.39
CA ARG A 257 34.57 -11.88 -10.55
C ARG A 257 36.01 -11.40 -10.42
N PHE A 258 36.59 -11.01 -11.55
CA PHE A 258 37.84 -10.28 -11.61
C PHE A 258 37.64 -8.88 -11.03
N GLY A 259 38.43 -8.54 -10.02
CA GLY A 259 38.45 -7.22 -9.41
C GLY A 259 39.55 -7.14 -8.37
N ASN A 260 40.28 -6.02 -8.33
CA ASN A 260 41.30 -5.78 -7.33
C ASN A 260 40.68 -5.86 -5.92
N THR A 261 41.23 -6.75 -5.08
CA THR A 261 40.88 -6.82 -3.67
C THR A 261 41.38 -5.54 -2.98
N THR A 262 40.47 -4.77 -2.40
CA THR A 262 40.83 -3.56 -1.63
C THR A 262 41.63 -3.95 -0.38
N ASP A 263 42.45 -3.05 0.15
CA ASP A 263 43.20 -3.33 1.37
C ASP A 263 42.29 -3.63 2.57
N GLN A 264 41.12 -3.00 2.60
CA GLN A 264 40.06 -3.29 3.57
C GLN A 264 39.52 -4.73 3.42
N GLN A 265 39.24 -5.20 2.21
CA GLN A 265 38.86 -6.59 1.97
C GLN A 265 39.96 -7.60 2.38
N LYS A 266 41.24 -7.24 2.22
CA LYS A 266 42.37 -8.07 2.71
C LYS A 266 42.39 -8.16 4.23
N GLN A 267 42.12 -7.05 4.93
CA GLN A 267 42.02 -7.05 6.39
C GLN A 267 40.87 -7.93 6.87
N TRP A 268 39.69 -7.80 6.25
CA TRP A 268 38.55 -8.65 6.51
C TRP A 268 38.87 -10.13 6.29
N GLN A 269 39.55 -10.45 5.18
CA GLN A 269 39.98 -11.81 4.89
C GLN A 269 40.92 -12.34 5.97
N LYS A 270 41.90 -11.54 6.42
CA LYS A 270 42.84 -11.91 7.49
C LYS A 270 42.13 -12.12 8.83
N GLN A 271 41.15 -11.28 9.18
CA GLN A 271 40.37 -11.47 10.40
C GLN A 271 39.51 -12.73 10.31
N MET A 272 38.80 -12.93 9.20
CA MET A 272 37.95 -14.09 8.99
C MET A 272 38.73 -15.41 8.99
N GLN A 273 39.92 -15.46 8.39
CA GLN A 273 40.82 -16.62 8.47
C GLN A 273 41.21 -16.97 9.92
N ASN A 274 41.21 -15.99 10.81
CA ASN A 274 41.46 -16.17 12.23
C ASN A 274 40.17 -16.34 13.05
N GLY A 275 39.01 -16.43 12.39
CA GLY A 275 37.71 -16.55 13.04
C GLY A 275 37.27 -15.29 13.81
N LYS A 276 37.79 -14.11 13.41
CA LYS A 276 37.44 -12.80 13.99
C LYS A 276 36.54 -12.00 13.04
N THR A 277 35.59 -11.25 13.61
CA THR A 277 34.53 -10.54 12.87
C THR A 277 34.53 -9.03 13.12
N GLN A 278 35.44 -8.53 13.96
CA GLN A 278 35.42 -7.17 14.52
C GLN A 278 35.36 -6.04 13.48
N ASP A 279 36.22 -6.08 12.44
CA ASP A 279 36.25 -5.00 11.44
C ASP A 279 34.99 -4.98 10.59
N LEU A 280 34.47 -6.17 10.26
CA LEU A 280 33.26 -6.32 9.46
C LEU A 280 32.02 -5.91 10.26
N GLN A 281 31.95 -6.29 11.54
CA GLN A 281 30.90 -5.85 12.46
C GLN A 281 30.92 -4.33 12.65
N SER A 282 32.12 -3.76 12.86
CA SER A 282 32.30 -2.31 12.98
C SER A 282 31.82 -1.58 11.71
N LYS A 283 32.12 -2.12 10.53
CA LYS A 283 31.63 -1.57 9.27
C LYS A 283 30.10 -1.63 9.16
N MET A 284 29.49 -2.74 9.59
CA MET A 284 28.03 -2.85 9.64
C MET A 284 27.41 -1.84 10.61
N ASP A 285 28.02 -1.61 11.77
CA ASP A 285 27.54 -0.62 12.73
C ASP A 285 27.72 0.82 12.22
N GLU A 286 28.81 1.12 11.49
CA GLU A 286 28.99 2.39 10.79
C GLU A 286 27.84 2.62 9.79
N VAL A 287 27.48 1.60 9.03
CA VAL A 287 26.35 1.65 8.08
C VAL A 287 25.03 1.89 8.80
N LYS A 288 24.77 1.21 9.92
CA LYS A 288 23.55 1.45 10.74
C LYS A 288 23.50 2.89 11.25
N LYS A 289 24.62 3.42 11.74
CA LYS A 289 24.71 4.82 12.19
C LYS A 289 24.44 5.80 11.05
N LYS A 290 25.03 5.58 9.86
CA LYS A 290 24.77 6.41 8.67
C LYS A 290 23.31 6.33 8.23
N ALA A 291 22.67 5.17 8.37
CA ALA A 291 21.24 5.01 8.09
C ALA A 291 20.35 5.76 9.07
N GLU A 292 20.69 5.77 10.35
CA GLU A 292 20.01 6.56 11.38
C GLU A 292 20.21 8.07 11.12
N GLN A 293 21.40 8.49 10.68
CA GLN A 293 21.64 9.86 10.21
C GLN A 293 20.80 10.20 8.98
N LEU A 294 20.76 9.32 7.96
CA LEU A 294 19.94 9.49 6.76
C LEU A 294 18.45 9.72 7.09
N ALA A 295 17.96 9.09 8.18
CA ALA A 295 16.60 9.27 8.67
C ALA A 295 16.33 10.67 9.23
N GLN A 296 17.33 11.27 9.87
CA GLN A 296 17.21 12.54 10.57
C GLN A 296 17.62 13.74 9.70
N THR A 297 18.45 13.52 8.68
CA THR A 297 18.91 14.55 7.75
C THR A 297 17.78 15.08 6.88
N LYS A 298 17.54 16.39 6.98
CA LYS A 298 16.59 17.14 6.16
C LYS A 298 17.20 17.73 4.88
N ASP A 299 18.52 17.87 4.83
CA ASP A 299 19.24 18.40 3.65
C ASP A 299 19.24 17.38 2.49
N PRO A 300 18.73 17.73 1.30
CA PRO A 300 18.71 16.85 0.14
C PRO A 300 20.11 16.40 -0.33
N ALA A 301 21.12 17.26 -0.27
CA ALA A 301 22.46 16.96 -0.77
C ALA A 301 23.18 15.97 0.15
N GLU A 302 23.16 16.23 1.47
CA GLU A 302 23.70 15.31 2.47
C GLU A 302 22.96 13.96 2.47
N ARG A 303 21.63 13.97 2.31
CA ARG A 303 20.82 12.74 2.21
C ARG A 303 21.25 11.87 1.01
N GLN A 304 21.48 12.47 -0.15
CA GLN A 304 21.94 11.72 -1.32
C GLN A 304 23.35 11.16 -1.13
N LYS A 305 24.25 11.92 -0.50
CA LYS A 305 25.61 11.48 -0.16
C LYS A 305 25.58 10.28 0.80
N LEU A 306 24.85 10.39 1.91
CA LEU A 306 24.68 9.31 2.88
C LEU A 306 24.11 8.05 2.24
N GLN A 307 23.10 8.19 1.37
CA GLN A 307 22.52 7.05 0.67
C GLN A 307 23.53 6.35 -0.25
N LYS A 308 24.36 7.11 -0.97
CA LYS A 308 25.42 6.56 -1.82
C LYS A 308 26.48 5.83 -0.97
N ASP A 309 26.90 6.43 0.13
CA ASP A 309 27.91 5.85 1.03
C ASP A 309 27.42 4.55 1.70
N ILE A 310 26.16 4.53 2.15
CA ILE A 310 25.49 3.33 2.69
C ILE A 310 25.45 2.25 1.61
N LYS A 311 24.96 2.57 0.41
CA LYS A 311 24.85 1.63 -0.71
C LYS A 311 26.21 1.02 -1.05
N GLN A 312 27.24 1.85 -1.20
CA GLN A 312 28.59 1.40 -1.51
C GLN A 312 29.16 0.48 -0.42
N SER A 313 28.96 0.84 0.85
CA SER A 313 29.45 0.05 1.99
C SER A 313 28.75 -1.33 2.06
N ILE A 314 27.42 -1.37 1.90
CA ILE A 314 26.68 -2.64 1.91
C ILE A 314 27.08 -3.49 0.69
N GLN A 315 27.27 -2.88 -0.48
CA GLN A 315 27.67 -3.59 -1.69
C GLN A 315 29.08 -4.18 -1.55
N GLU A 316 30.03 -3.44 -0.98
CA GLU A 316 31.39 -3.95 -0.72
C GLU A 316 31.38 -5.14 0.25
N MET A 317 30.58 -5.08 1.31
CA MET A 317 30.40 -6.19 2.24
C MET A 317 29.71 -7.40 1.57
N ALA A 318 28.72 -7.17 0.71
CA ALA A 318 28.02 -8.22 0.00
C ALA A 318 28.95 -8.92 -1.01
N ASP A 319 29.74 -8.14 -1.75
CA ASP A 319 30.74 -8.67 -2.69
C ASP A 319 31.83 -9.45 -1.96
N TYR A 320 32.26 -8.99 -0.79
CA TYR A 320 33.16 -9.75 0.07
C TYR A 320 32.53 -11.06 0.53
N ALA A 321 31.30 -11.03 1.06
CA ALA A 321 30.59 -12.21 1.55
C ALA A 321 30.37 -13.25 0.45
N MET A 322 30.08 -12.83 -0.78
CA MET A 322 29.97 -13.74 -1.94
C MET A 322 31.28 -14.44 -2.29
N LYS A 323 32.44 -13.82 -2.01
CA LYS A 323 33.76 -14.42 -2.24
C LYS A 323 34.17 -15.41 -1.15
N GLN A 324 33.53 -15.38 0.03
CA GLN A 324 33.84 -16.27 1.14
C GLN A 324 33.03 -17.57 1.04
N ASP A 325 33.70 -18.71 1.29
CA ASP A 325 33.03 -20.01 1.35
C ASP A 325 31.96 -20.01 2.45
N GLY A 326 30.70 -20.26 2.09
CA GLY A 326 29.57 -20.23 3.02
C GLY A 326 29.00 -18.84 3.35
N GLY A 327 29.51 -17.77 2.75
CA GLY A 327 29.04 -16.39 2.96
C GLY A 327 27.76 -15.99 2.22
N GLN A 328 27.13 -16.91 1.47
CA GLN A 328 25.95 -16.64 0.64
C GLN A 328 24.79 -16.02 1.43
N LYS A 329 24.45 -16.56 2.60
CA LYS A 329 23.33 -16.07 3.40
C LYS A 329 23.54 -14.65 3.90
N MET A 330 24.78 -14.34 4.27
CA MET A 330 25.19 -12.98 4.64
C MET A 330 25.11 -12.04 3.42
N ALA A 331 25.53 -12.48 2.24
CA ALA A 331 25.40 -11.70 1.02
C ALA A 331 23.92 -11.43 0.67
N GLU A 332 23.05 -12.43 0.81
CA GLU A 332 21.60 -12.32 0.59
C GLU A 332 20.95 -11.31 1.54
N SER A 333 21.26 -11.35 2.84
CA SER A 333 20.74 -10.38 3.81
C SER A 333 21.25 -8.96 3.55
N LEU A 334 22.50 -8.80 3.11
CA LEU A 334 23.03 -7.50 2.68
C LEU A 334 22.36 -7.00 1.39
N GLN A 335 22.06 -7.88 0.43
CA GLN A 335 21.29 -7.52 -0.76
C GLN A 335 19.86 -7.10 -0.41
N GLN A 336 19.23 -7.75 0.56
CA GLN A 336 17.91 -7.34 1.06
C GLN A 336 17.98 -5.94 1.70
N ALA A 337 19.03 -5.65 2.47
CA ALA A 337 19.27 -4.33 3.03
C ALA A 337 19.40 -3.25 1.92
N LEU A 338 20.10 -3.54 0.81
CA LEU A 338 20.17 -2.65 -0.35
C LEU A 338 18.80 -2.40 -0.99
N GLN A 339 18.01 -3.46 -1.18
CA GLN A 339 16.67 -3.34 -1.74
C GLN A 339 15.78 -2.46 -0.85
N GLN A 340 15.87 -2.63 0.47
CA GLN A 340 15.11 -1.83 1.43
C GLN A 340 15.57 -0.37 1.45
N LEU A 341 16.88 -0.11 1.33
CA LEU A 341 17.38 1.25 1.16
C LEU A 341 16.81 1.92 -0.11
N ASP A 342 16.71 1.19 -1.21
CA ASP A 342 16.12 1.71 -2.46
C ASP A 342 14.59 1.87 -2.36
N MET A 343 13.89 1.05 -1.57
CA MET A 343 12.46 1.22 -1.28
C MET A 343 12.18 2.46 -0.43
N SER A 344 13.10 2.86 0.46
CA SER A 344 12.94 4.03 1.33
C SER A 344 12.89 5.37 0.57
N LYS A 345 13.25 5.39 -0.72
CA LYS A 345 13.17 6.57 -1.60
C LYS A 345 11.74 7.01 -1.92
N MET A 346 10.74 6.14 -1.73
CA MET A 346 9.34 6.49 -2.01
C MET A 346 8.65 7.08 -0.78
N GLN A 347 7.88 8.15 -0.99
CA GLN A 347 7.17 8.87 0.06
C GLN A 347 6.33 7.90 0.92
N ASN A 348 6.42 8.05 2.24
CA ASN A 348 5.69 7.29 3.26
C ASN A 348 6.09 5.81 3.48
N MET A 349 7.27 5.37 3.01
CA MET A 349 7.81 4.03 3.33
C MET A 349 9.17 4.06 4.02
N PHE A 350 9.64 5.24 4.41
CA PHE A 350 11.00 5.43 4.89
C PHE A 350 11.24 4.71 6.23
N GLU A 351 10.29 4.80 7.16
CA GLU A 351 10.43 4.21 8.50
C GLU A 351 10.41 2.68 8.45
N GLU A 352 9.45 2.08 7.73
CA GLU A 352 9.35 0.62 7.61
C GLU A 352 10.53 0.03 6.83
N ALA A 353 10.98 0.72 5.77
CA ALA A 353 12.14 0.30 5.01
C ALA A 353 13.44 0.40 5.83
N ALA A 354 13.63 1.47 6.60
CA ALA A 354 14.77 1.62 7.50
C ALA A 354 14.80 0.54 8.59
N LYS A 355 13.63 0.22 9.17
CA LYS A 355 13.51 -0.86 10.15
C LYS A 355 13.85 -2.22 9.55
N ALA A 356 13.31 -2.55 8.38
CA ALA A 356 13.64 -3.79 7.69
C ALA A 356 15.13 -3.87 7.34
N MET A 357 15.73 -2.74 6.96
CA MET A 357 17.16 -2.66 6.66
C MET A 357 17.99 -2.97 7.89
N LYS A 358 17.62 -2.42 9.05
CA LYS A 358 18.25 -2.75 10.34
C LYS A 358 18.12 -4.23 10.66
N GLU A 359 16.93 -4.81 10.51
CA GLU A 359 16.71 -6.25 10.72
C GLU A 359 17.57 -7.12 9.77
N SER A 360 17.73 -6.71 8.50
CA SER A 360 18.58 -7.40 7.53
C SER A 360 20.08 -7.27 7.87
N MET A 361 20.50 -6.12 8.39
CA MET A 361 21.86 -5.90 8.88
C MET A 361 22.16 -6.70 10.16
N ASP A 362 21.20 -6.80 11.08
CA ASP A 362 21.32 -7.62 12.29
C ASP A 362 21.42 -9.11 11.92
N LEU A 363 20.62 -9.57 10.96
CA LEU A 363 20.74 -10.92 10.41
C LEU A 363 22.12 -11.14 9.77
N SER A 364 22.62 -10.16 9.01
CA SER A 364 23.95 -10.23 8.40
C SER A 364 25.06 -10.38 9.45
N GLN A 365 24.94 -9.71 10.61
CA GLN A 365 25.87 -9.86 11.73
C GLN A 365 25.82 -11.27 12.34
N GLN A 366 24.63 -11.87 12.48
CA GLN A 366 24.49 -13.24 12.98
C GLN A 366 25.04 -14.28 11.99
N GLU A 367 24.79 -14.11 10.69
CA GLU A 367 25.35 -14.99 9.66
C GLU A 367 26.87 -14.87 9.58
N LEU A 368 27.41 -13.65 9.77
CA LEU A 368 28.84 -13.41 9.89
C LEU A 368 29.45 -14.15 11.09
N GLU A 369 28.81 -14.07 12.26
CA GLU A 369 29.31 -14.80 13.45
C GLU A 369 29.20 -16.32 13.26
N GLN A 370 28.11 -16.79 12.65
CA GLN A 370 27.98 -18.21 12.30
C GLN A 370 29.08 -18.66 11.33
N LEU A 371 29.46 -17.81 10.37
CA LEU A 371 30.56 -18.07 9.46
C LEU A 371 31.90 -18.11 10.19
N ALA A 372 32.16 -17.16 11.09
CA ALA A 372 33.37 -17.11 11.88
C ALA A 372 33.51 -18.31 12.83
N GLN A 373 32.44 -18.70 13.52
CA GLN A 373 32.40 -19.92 14.31
C GLN A 373 32.71 -21.16 13.45
N SER A 374 32.16 -21.24 12.23
CA SER A 374 32.50 -22.34 11.31
C SER A 374 33.97 -22.36 10.89
N VAL A 375 34.63 -21.21 10.82
CA VAL A 375 36.09 -21.14 10.55
C VAL A 375 36.88 -21.58 11.78
N ARG A 376 36.50 -21.12 12.99
CA ARG A 376 37.11 -21.53 14.26
C ARG A 376 37.02 -23.04 14.44
N ASP A 377 35.84 -23.61 14.22
CA ASP A 377 35.56 -25.04 14.23
C ASP A 377 36.50 -25.83 13.33
N MET A 378 36.60 -25.42 12.05
CA MET A 378 37.48 -26.08 11.07
C MET A 378 38.95 -26.05 11.51
N LYS A 379 39.40 -24.90 12.03
CA LYS A 379 40.77 -24.74 12.53
C LYS A 379 41.04 -25.64 13.75
N LYS A 380 40.10 -25.70 14.70
CA LYS A 380 40.21 -26.59 15.88
C LYS A 380 40.22 -28.06 15.50
N LEU A 381 39.40 -28.48 14.54
CA LEU A 381 39.43 -29.86 14.03
C LEU A 381 40.77 -30.18 13.36
N GLU A 382 41.35 -29.25 12.59
CA GLU A 382 42.68 -29.42 12.00
C GLU A 382 43.78 -29.52 13.06
N GLU A 383 43.74 -28.64 14.09
CA GLU A 383 44.64 -28.70 15.24
C GLU A 383 44.51 -30.02 16.00
N ALA A 384 43.29 -30.53 16.16
CA ALA A 384 43.03 -31.83 16.78
C ALA A 384 43.61 -32.99 15.98
N LEU A 385 43.47 -32.98 14.65
CA LEU A 385 44.10 -33.98 13.77
C LEU A 385 45.62 -33.96 13.86
N LYS A 386 46.23 -32.77 13.86
CA LYS A 386 47.68 -32.60 14.07
C LYS A 386 48.10 -33.13 15.44
N THR A 387 47.29 -32.89 16.48
CA THR A 387 47.54 -33.38 17.84
C THR A 387 47.49 -34.90 17.90
N VAL A 388 46.47 -35.52 17.29
CA VAL A 388 46.37 -36.99 17.18
C VAL A 388 47.57 -37.58 16.44
N GLN A 389 48.00 -36.96 15.34
CA GLN A 389 49.16 -37.42 14.57
C GLN A 389 50.45 -37.35 15.39
N LYS A 390 50.67 -36.25 16.14
CA LYS A 390 51.80 -36.12 17.06
C LYS A 390 51.75 -37.16 18.17
N ALA A 391 50.58 -37.40 18.76
CA ALA A 391 50.40 -38.43 19.78
C ALA A 391 50.71 -39.84 19.23
N GLN A 392 50.28 -40.16 18.01
CA GLN A 392 50.61 -41.42 17.35
C GLN A 392 52.13 -41.57 17.14
N GLN A 393 52.81 -40.51 16.71
CA GLN A 393 54.27 -40.50 16.56
C GLN A 393 54.98 -40.68 17.91
N ALA A 394 54.53 -39.95 18.94
CA ALA A 394 55.08 -40.04 20.28
C ALA A 394 54.95 -41.46 20.84
N ASN A 395 53.77 -42.08 20.76
CA ASN A 395 53.52 -43.44 21.22
C ASN A 395 54.39 -44.51 20.51
N ASN A 396 54.84 -44.24 19.28
CA ASN A 396 55.76 -45.11 18.55
C ASN A 396 57.23 -44.92 18.96
N GLN A 397 57.60 -43.76 19.52
CA GLN A 397 58.97 -43.44 19.94
C GLN A 397 59.22 -43.69 21.43
N LYS A 398 58.24 -43.37 22.28
CA LYS A 398 58.20 -43.64 23.73
C LYS A 398 56.76 -43.89 24.17
N PRO A 399 56.50 -44.81 25.10
CA PRO A 399 55.14 -45.07 25.55
C PRO A 399 54.51 -43.83 26.20
N LEU A 400 53.31 -43.44 25.74
CA LEU A 400 52.58 -42.25 26.24
C LEU A 400 52.03 -42.47 27.66
N ASP A 401 52.23 -41.49 28.54
CA ASP A 401 51.78 -41.49 29.95
C ASP A 401 50.54 -40.65 30.23
N GLY A 402 50.05 -39.88 29.26
CA GLY A 402 48.76 -39.19 29.34
C GLY A 402 48.82 -37.73 29.83
N ASP A 403 50.02 -37.20 30.07
CA ASP A 403 50.26 -35.77 30.36
C ASP A 403 50.41 -34.90 29.10
#